data_AF-A0A961KGG6-F1
#
_entry.id   AF-A0A961KGG6-F1
#
_cell.length_a   1.000
_cell.length_b   1.000
_cell.length_c   1.000
_cell.angle_alpha   90.00
_cell.angle_beta   90.00
_cell.angle_gamma   90.00
#
_symmetry.space_group_name_H-M   'P 1'
#
loop_
_entity.id
_entity.type
_entity.pdbx_description
1 polymer ?
#
loop_
_entity_poly.entity_id
_entity_poly.type
_entity_poly.pdbx_seq_one_letter_code
_entity_poly.pdbx_strand_id
1 'polypeptide(L)' 'MIPVDLTRLISAQDRAAEAEANRLAVAQAQARAYLTQTDWYVTRLTETGTPIPADVSTRRAEARRILDPDSV' A
#
# COMPACT_ATOMS: atom_id res chain seq x y z
N MET A 1 -25.33 -34.84 -15.14
CA MET A 1 -23.97 -34.34 -14.89
C MET A 1 -23.73 -33.18 -15.83
N ILE A 2 -23.71 -31.95 -15.34
CA ILE A 2 -23.51 -30.75 -16.17
C ILE A 2 -21.99 -30.59 -16.37
N PRO A 3 -21.48 -30.44 -17.60
CA PRO A 3 -20.06 -30.20 -17.83
C PRO A 3 -19.68 -28.80 -17.33
N VAL A 4 -18.72 -28.75 -16.42
CA VAL A 4 -18.13 -27.48 -15.96
C VAL A 4 -17.17 -27.01 -17.05
N ASP A 5 -17.45 -25.84 -17.64
CA ASP A 5 -16.56 -25.23 -18.64
C ASP A 5 -15.36 -24.60 -17.94
N LEU A 6 -14.25 -25.35 -17.92
CA LEU A 6 -12.99 -24.97 -17.29
C LEU A 6 -12.38 -23.70 -17.90
N THR A 7 -12.69 -23.37 -19.16
CA THR A 7 -12.21 -22.17 -19.87
C THR A 7 -12.73 -20.88 -19.22
N ARG A 8 -14.00 -20.90 -18.80
CA ARG A 8 -14.62 -19.75 -18.11
C ARG A 8 -14.10 -19.57 -16.70
N LEU A 9 -13.74 -20.66 -16.02
CA LEU A 9 -13.20 -20.62 -14.66
C LEU A 9 -11.79 -20.01 -14.63
N ILE A 10 -10.94 -20.37 -15.60
CA ILE A 10 -9.58 -19.82 -15.75
C ILE A 10 -9.66 -18.30 -15.99
N SER A 11 -10.46 -17.86 -16.96
CA SER A 11 -10.60 -16.42 -17.26
C SER A 11 -11.21 -15.59 -16.13
N ALA A 12 -11.99 -16.19 -15.22
CA ALA A 12 -12.53 -15.49 -14.04
C ALA A 12 -11.47 -15.33 -12.94
N GLN A 13 -10.62 -16.33 -12.73
CA GLN A 13 -9.50 -16.26 -11.79
C GLN A 13 -8.45 -15.22 -12.22
N ASP A 14 -8.14 -15.17 -13.51
CA ASP A 14 -7.18 -14.20 -14.07
C ASP A 14 -7.65 -12.76 -13.84
N ARG A 15 -8.93 -12.46 -14.12
CA ARG A 15 -9.51 -11.14 -13.87
C ARG A 15 -9.51 -10.76 -12.39
N ALA A 16 -9.74 -11.71 -11.50
CA ALA A 16 -9.70 -11.47 -10.06
C ALA A 16 -8.27 -11.15 -9.59
N ALA A 17 -7.27 -11.87 -10.11
CA ALA A 17 -5.86 -11.62 -9.83
C ALA A 17 -5.40 -10.25 -10.35
N GLU A 18 -5.80 -9.88 -11.57
CA GLU A 18 -5.51 -8.56 -12.15
C GLU A 18 -6.15 -7.42 -11.34
N ALA A 19 -7.40 -7.59 -10.93
CA ALA A 19 -8.10 -6.61 -10.10
C ALA A 19 -7.39 -6.41 -8.76
N GLU A 20 -6.91 -7.50 -8.14
CA GLU A 20 -6.17 -7.44 -6.88
C GLU A 20 -4.79 -6.79 -7.05
N ALA A 21 -4.05 -7.16 -8.10
CA ALA A 21 -2.78 -6.52 -8.43
C ALA A 21 -2.93 -5.01 -8.65
N ASN A 22 -4.00 -4.59 -9.34
CA ASN A 22 -4.28 -3.18 -9.56
C ASN A 22 -4.65 -2.45 -8.26
N ARG A 23 -5.45 -3.07 -7.38
CA ARG A 23 -5.75 -2.51 -6.05
C ARG A 23 -4.48 -2.31 -5.23
N LEU A 24 -3.60 -3.31 -5.22
CA LEU A 24 -2.32 -3.23 -4.52
C LEU A 24 -1.46 -2.10 -5.09
N ALA A 25 -1.35 -2.00 -6.42
CA ALA A 25 -0.58 -0.96 -7.08
C ALA A 25 -1.09 0.45 -6.72
N VAL A 26 -2.41 0.65 -6.69
CA VAL A 26 -3.03 1.92 -6.27
C VAL A 26 -2.71 2.22 -4.79
N ALA A 27 -2.85 1.24 -3.90
CA ALA A 27 -2.54 1.41 -2.48
C ALA A 27 -1.06 1.78 -2.25
N GLN A 28 -0.15 1.11 -2.95
CA GLN A 28 1.28 1.41 -2.89
C GLN A 28 1.62 2.80 -3.44
N ALA A 29 0.97 3.23 -4.52
CA ALA A 29 1.15 4.58 -5.04
C ALA A 29 0.71 5.65 -4.02
N GLN A 30 -0.44 5.44 -3.38
CA GLN A 30 -0.94 6.32 -2.33
C GLN A 30 -0.01 6.35 -1.09
N ALA A 31 0.51 5.18 -0.68
CA ALA A 31 1.47 5.08 0.41
C ALA A 31 2.76 5.86 0.11
N ARG A 32 3.35 5.71 -1.09
CA ARG A 32 4.53 6.49 -1.52
C ARG A 32 4.23 7.98 -1.50
N ALA A 33 3.10 8.39 -2.08
CA ALA A 33 2.69 9.80 -2.10
C ALA A 33 2.53 10.37 -0.69
N TYR A 34 1.97 9.61 0.25
CA TYR A 34 1.83 10.04 1.64
C TYR A 34 3.19 10.20 2.32
N LEU A 35 4.10 9.24 2.15
CA LEU A 35 5.45 9.31 2.68
C LEU A 35 6.21 10.53 2.15
N THR A 36 6.12 10.82 0.84
CA THR A 36 6.73 12.01 0.24
C THR A 36 6.12 13.31 0.78
N GLN A 37 4.79 13.40 0.84
CA GLN A 37 4.09 14.61 1.32
C GLN A 37 4.36 14.91 2.79
N THR A 38 4.68 13.89 3.58
CA THR A 38 4.94 14.03 5.03
C THR A 38 6.42 13.93 5.37
N ASP A 39 7.32 13.90 4.38
CA ASP A 39 8.75 13.68 4.63
C ASP A 39 9.40 14.85 5.38
N TRP A 40 8.92 16.06 5.14
CA TRP A 40 9.36 17.27 5.83
C TRP A 40 9.23 17.19 7.36
N TYR A 41 8.29 16.38 7.90
CA TYR A 41 8.19 16.15 9.34
C TYR A 41 9.42 15.44 9.90
N VAL A 42 10.01 14.51 9.13
CA VAL A 42 11.23 13.82 9.51
C VAL A 42 12.41 14.79 9.49
N THR A 43 12.53 15.60 8.43
CA THR A 43 13.55 16.65 8.35
C THR A 43 13.44 17.62 9.52
N ARG A 44 12.23 18.13 9.81
CA ARG A 44 11.98 19.04 10.95
C ARG A 44 12.37 18.41 12.28
N LEU A 45 12.06 17.13 12.50
CA LEU A 45 12.48 16.41 13.70
C LEU A 45 14.00 16.39 13.83
N THR A 46 14.71 16.02 12.75
CA THR A 46 16.17 15.94 12.75
C THR A 46 16.83 17.30 12.92
N GLU A 47 16.30 18.35 12.30
CA GLU A 47 16.89 19.70 12.33
C GLU A 47 16.57 20.47 13.61
N THR A 48 15.34 20.37 14.11
CA THR A 48 14.85 21.24 15.20
C THR A 48 14.54 20.47 16.49
N GLY A 49 14.52 19.13 16.43
CA GLY A 49 14.05 18.30 17.54
C GLY A 49 12.53 18.33 17.75
N THR A 50 11.77 19.06 16.93
CA THR A 50 10.31 19.11 17.09
C THR A 50 9.71 17.72 16.79
N PRO A 51 8.94 17.12 17.72
CA PRO A 51 8.34 15.81 17.49
C PRO A 51 7.38 15.79 16.30
N ILE A 52 7.36 14.65 15.61
CA ILE A 52 6.36 14.35 14.57
C ILE A 52 5.01 14.12 15.25
N PRO A 53 3.91 14.71 14.74
CA PRO A 53 2.56 14.41 15.24
C PRO A 53 2.29 12.90 15.25
N ALA A 54 1.64 12.41 16.31
CA ALA A 54 1.45 10.98 16.52
C ALA A 54 0.65 10.32 15.39
N ASP A 55 -0.39 10.98 14.90
CA ASP A 55 -1.21 10.56 13.77
C ASP A 55 -0.37 10.41 12.48
N VAL A 56 0.51 11.37 12.20
CA VAL A 56 1.42 11.33 11.05
C VAL A 56 2.41 10.18 11.19
N SER A 57 2.97 9.98 12.39
CA SER A 57 3.90 8.88 12.66
C SER A 57 3.23 7.52 12.42
N THR A 58 2.03 7.31 12.98
CA THR A 58 1.24 6.09 12.79
C THR A 58 0.93 5.83 11.32
N ARG A 59 0.44 6.85 10.59
CA ARG A 59 0.12 6.69 9.16
C ARG A 59 1.36 6.49 8.30
N ARG A 60 2.51 7.05 8.66
CA ARG A 60 3.79 6.77 7.98
C ARG A 60 4.23 5.32 8.20
N ALA A 61 4.03 4.77 9.39
CA ALA A 61 4.31 3.35 9.65
C ALA A 61 3.38 2.43 8.84
N GLU A 62 2.08 2.74 8.78
CA GLU A 62 1.11 2.01 7.96
C GLU A 62 1.48 2.08 6.47
N ALA A 63 1.82 3.26 5.96
CA ALA A 63 2.27 3.43 4.58
C ALA A 63 3.50 2.57 4.25
N ARG A 64 4.45 2.43 5.18
CA ARG A 64 5.61 1.53 4.99
C ARG A 64 5.20 0.07 4.92
N ARG A 65 4.29 -0.39 5.79
CA ARG A 65 3.74 -1.75 5.75
C ARG A 65 3.02 -2.08 4.44
N ILE A 66 2.38 -1.10 3.82
CA ILE A 66 1.75 -1.28 2.49
C ILE A 66 2.80 -1.51 1.40
N LEU A 67 3.97 -0.89 1.51
CA LEU A 67 5.06 -1.02 0.53
C LEU A 67 5.91 -2.27 0.76
N ASP A 68 6.14 -2.58 2.03
CA ASP A 68 6.91 -3.72 2.49
C ASP A 68 6.22 -4.30 3.74
N PRO A 69 5.38 -5.33 3.56
CA PRO A 69 4.63 -5.95 4.66
C PRO A 69 5.53 -6.58 5.73
N ASP A 70 6.76 -6.95 5.36
CA ASP A 70 7.74 -7.61 6.22
C ASP A 70 8.67 -6.61 6.93
N SER A 71 8.61 -5.32 6.57
CA SER A 71 9.34 -4.25 7.26
C SER A 71 8.75 -3.99 8.65
N VAL A 72 9.53 -4.33 9.69
CA VAL A 72 9.28 -4.02 11.11
C VAL A 72 10.29 -2.99 11.61
#